data_AF-A0A6J6Y2Y4-F1
#
_entry.id   AF-A0A6J6Y2Y4-F1
#
_cell.length_a   1.000
_cell.length_b   1.000
_cell.length_c   1.000
_cell.angle_alpha   90.00
_cell.angle_beta   90.00
_cell.angle_gamma   90.00
#
_symmetry.space_group_name_H-M   'P 1'
#
loop_
_entity.id
_entity.type
_entity.pdbx_description
1 polymer ?
#
loop_
_entity_poly.entity_id
_entity_poly.type
_entity_poly.pdbx_seq_one_letter_code
_entity_poly.pdbx_strand_id
1 'polypeptide(L)' 'MAEFDPDAMIQRFAERASSVKRRNIPPVEGEARKDFIRQAESDFQDFALIADAAATLEDGVLVLKVDLRPEAERG' A
#
# COMPACT_ATOMS: atom_id res chain seq x y z
N MET A 1 -5.29 25.28 8.24
CA MET A 1 -4.64 24.08 7.71
C MET A 1 -5.56 22.92 7.99
N ALA A 2 -5.79 22.01 7.05
CA ALA A 2 -6.55 20.80 7.34
C ALA A 2 -5.75 19.96 8.35
N GLU A 3 -6.41 19.52 9.41
CA GLU A 3 -5.85 18.57 10.37
C GLU A 3 -5.49 17.26 9.66
N PHE A 4 -4.41 16.61 10.08
CA PHE A 4 -3.98 15.36 9.45
C PHE A 4 -4.95 14.24 9.79
N ASP A 5 -5.46 13.56 8.76
CA ASP A 5 -6.40 12.44 8.87
C ASP A 5 -5.71 11.13 8.44
N PRO A 6 -5.34 10.26 9.39
CA PRO A 6 -4.72 8.96 9.10
C PRO A 6 -5.62 8.00 8.33
N ASP A 7 -6.94 8.03 8.56
CA ASP A 7 -7.88 7.13 7.88
C ASP A 7 -8.02 7.52 6.41
N ALA A 8 -8.14 8.82 6.13
CA ALA A 8 -8.11 9.32 4.76
C ALA A 8 -6.77 8.99 4.07
N MET A 9 -5.65 8.96 4.81
CA MET A 9 -4.36 8.52 4.26
C MET A 9 -4.39 7.03 3.90
N ILE A 10 -4.84 6.16 4.80
CA ILE A 10 -4.99 4.72 4.57
C ILE A 10 -5.85 4.46 3.34
N GLN A 11 -7.00 5.15 3.22
CA GLN A 11 -7.89 5.03 2.07
C GLN A 11 -7.18 5.37 0.74
N ARG A 12 -6.38 6.44 0.70
CA ARG A 12 -5.57 6.79 -0.49
C ARG A 12 -4.52 5.72 -0.82
N PHE A 13 -4.02 4.97 0.16
CA PHE A 13 -3.10 3.85 -0.10
C PHE A 13 -3.84 2.61 -0.62
N ALA A 14 -5.04 2.32 -0.10
CA ALA A 14 -5.90 1.26 -0.63
C ALA A 14 -6.24 1.50 -2.12
N GLU A 15 -6.60 2.74 -2.47
CA GLU A 15 -6.87 3.16 -3.85
C GLU A 15 -5.63 2.99 -4.75
N ARG A 16 -4.44 3.36 -4.27
CA ARG A 16 -3.18 3.16 -5.00
C ARG A 16 -2.86 1.69 -5.21
N ALA A 17 -2.99 0.83 -4.20
CA ALA A 17 -2.82 -0.61 -4.34
C ALA A 17 -3.78 -1.18 -5.40
N SER A 18 -5.04 -0.75 -5.37
CA SER A 18 -6.03 -1.15 -6.38
C SER A 18 -5.68 -0.67 -7.80
N SER A 19 -5.06 0.50 -7.92
CA SER A 19 -4.67 1.12 -9.19
C SER A 19 -3.48 0.41 -9.83
N VAL A 20 -2.51 -0.04 -9.02
CA VAL A 20 -1.36 -0.82 -9.52
C VAL A 20 -1.82 -2.10 -10.20
N LYS A 21 -2.80 -2.82 -9.62
CA LYS A 21 -3.41 -4.02 -10.21
C LYS A 21 -4.13 -3.76 -11.54
N ARG A 22 -4.65 -2.55 -11.76
CA ARG A 22 -5.42 -2.17 -12.95
C ARG A 22 -4.58 -1.51 -14.04
N ARG A 23 -3.31 -1.17 -13.77
CA ARG A 23 -2.49 -0.44 -14.74
C ARG A 23 -2.14 -1.34 -15.93
N ASN A 24 -2.29 -0.81 -17.14
CA ASN A 24 -1.79 -1.48 -18.33
C ASN A 24 -0.27 -1.44 -18.36
N ILE A 25 0.36 -2.53 -18.77
CA ILE A 25 1.80 -2.58 -18.99
C ILE A 25 2.10 -1.78 -20.27
N PRO A 26 3.00 -0.77 -20.23
CA PRO A 26 3.43 -0.04 -21.41
C PRO A 26 3.98 -0.99 -22.47
N PRO A 27 3.97 -0.62 -23.76
CA PRO A 27 4.56 -1.41 -24.83
C PRO A 27 6.09 -1.36 -24.77
N VAL A 28 6.66 -1.97 -23.73
CA VAL A 28 8.10 -2.15 -23.51
C VAL A 28 8.44 -3.64 -23.55
N GLU A 29 9.62 -3.97 -24.04
CA GLU A 29 10.07 -5.36 -24.23
C GLU A 29 11.32 -5.67 -23.39
N GLY A 30 11.68 -6.96 -23.35
CA GLY A 30 12.92 -7.43 -22.72
C GLY A 30 13.03 -7.07 -21.24
N GLU A 31 14.20 -6.55 -20.84
CA GLU A 31 14.49 -6.19 -19.46
C GLU A 31 13.63 -5.04 -18.93
N ALA A 32 13.33 -4.03 -19.76
CA ALA A 32 12.49 -2.90 -19.36
C ALA A 32 11.07 -3.36 -18.95
N ARG A 33 10.55 -4.41 -19.61
CA ARG A 33 9.26 -5.02 -19.21
C ARG A 33 9.34 -5.72 -17.87
N LYS A 34 10.45 -6.42 -17.59
CA LYS A 34 10.66 -7.11 -16.32
C LYS A 34 10.82 -6.12 -15.17
N ASP A 35 11.57 -5.03 -15.38
CA ASP A 35 11.72 -3.95 -14.42
C ASP A 35 10.38 -3.31 -14.07
N PHE A 36 9.54 -3.05 -15.07
CA PHE A 36 8.21 -2.49 -14.85
C PHE A 36 7.33 -3.43 -14.01
N ILE A 37 7.40 -4.75 -14.23
CA ILE A 37 6.65 -5.73 -13.45
C ILE A 37 7.15 -5.76 -12.01
N ARG A 38 8.47 -5.88 -11.80
CA ARG A 38 9.08 -5.87 -10.46
C ARG A 38 8.71 -4.63 -9.67
N GLN A 39 8.76 -3.47 -10.32
CA GLN A 39 8.35 -2.22 -9.70
C GLN A 39 6.87 -2.25 -9.31
N ALA A 40 5.99 -2.76 -10.19
CA ALA A 40 4.57 -2.89 -9.86
C ALA A 40 4.32 -3.83 -8.67
N GLU A 41 5.08 -4.92 -8.57
CA GLU A 41 4.97 -5.87 -7.46
C GLU A 41 5.37 -5.22 -6.13
N SER A 42 6.50 -4.52 -6.09
CA SER A 42 6.94 -3.76 -4.91
C SER A 42 5.96 -2.63 -4.56
N ASP A 43 5.53 -1.83 -5.54
CA ASP A 43 4.55 -0.75 -5.33
C ASP A 43 3.25 -1.32 -4.74
N PHE A 44 2.75 -2.43 -5.30
CA PHE A 44 1.54 -3.07 -4.79
C PHE A 44 1.72 -3.55 -3.35
N GLN A 45 2.83 -4.23 -3.07
CA GLN A 45 3.11 -4.76 -1.73
C GLN A 45 3.17 -3.64 -0.68
N ASP A 46 3.89 -2.55 -0.97
CA ASP A 46 4.04 -1.42 -0.05
C ASP A 46 2.72 -0.68 0.17
N PHE A 47 1.95 -0.45 -0.89
CA PHE A 47 0.64 0.21 -0.77
C PHE A 47 -0.36 -0.67 -0.03
N ALA A 48 -0.36 -1.98 -0.29
CA ALA A 48 -1.23 -2.93 0.40
C ALA A 48 -0.90 -3.03 1.89
N LEU A 49 0.40 -3.01 2.25
CA LEU A 49 0.85 -3.04 3.63
C LEU A 49 0.32 -1.85 4.43
N ILE A 50 0.45 -0.63 3.89
CA ILE A 50 -0.05 0.59 4.56
C ILE A 50 -1.58 0.62 4.57
N ALA A 51 -2.22 0.12 3.51
CA ALA A 51 -3.69 0.06 3.43
C ALA A 51 -4.31 -0.88 4.48
N ASP A 52 -3.59 -1.92 4.91
CA ASP A 52 -4.04 -2.88 5.95
C ASP A 52 -3.69 -2.42 7.38
N ALA A 53 -3.00 -1.28 7.53
CA ALA A 53 -2.59 -0.80 8.83
C ALA A 53 -3.77 -0.21 9.63
N ALA A 54 -3.78 -0.46 10.94
CA ALA A 54 -4.53 0.34 11.89
C ALA A 54 -3.70 1.55 12.32
N ALA A 55 -4.24 2.76 12.22
CA ALA A 55 -3.56 3.99 12.59
C ALA A 55 -3.98 4.52 13.96
N THR A 56 -3.02 5.00 14.75
CA THR A 56 -3.24 5.80 15.95
C THR A 56 -2.31 7.02 15.94
N LEU A 57 -2.76 8.13 16.53
CA LEU A 57 -1.91 9.29 16.82
C LEU A 57 -1.63 9.33 18.33
N GLU A 58 -0.36 9.17 18.68
CA GLU A 58 0.13 9.09 20.06
C GLU A 58 1.14 10.21 20.28
N ASP A 59 0.80 11.21 21.08
CA ASP A 59 1.65 12.37 21.39
C ASP A 59 2.25 13.08 20.15
N GLY A 60 1.47 13.15 19.07
CA GLY A 60 1.88 13.75 17.79
C GLY A 60 2.67 12.81 16.87
N VAL A 61 2.81 11.53 17.24
CA VAL A 61 3.45 10.49 16.43
C VAL A 61 2.37 9.60 15.79
N LEU A 62 2.47 9.38 14.48
CA LEU A 62 1.64 8.40 13.79
C LEU A 62 2.22 7.00 14.01
N VAL A 63 1.41 6.12 14.61
CA VAL A 63 1.70 4.70 14.75
C VAL A 63 0.84 3.93 13.76
N LEU A 64 1.47 3.12 12.92
CA LEU A 64 0.80 2.20 12.00
C LEU A 64 1.07 0.77 12.45
N LYS A 65 0.00 0.07 12.84
CA LYS A 65 0.09 -1.33 13.26
C LYS A 65 -0.48 -2.23 12.17
N VAL A 66 0.36 -3.10 11.64
CA VAL A 66 -0.05 -4.13 10.67
C VAL A 66 0.06 -5.50 11.33
N ASP A 67 -0.99 -6.30 11.28
CA ASP A 67 -0.95 -7.68 11.74
C ASP A 67 -0.41 -8.58 10.62
N LEU A 68 0.77 -9.16 10.83
CA LEU A 68 1.43 -10.04 9.86
C LEU A 68 1.22 -11.52 10.15
N ARG A 69 0.40 -11.87 11.15
CA ARG A 69 0.07 -13.27 11.43
C ARG A 69 -0.70 -13.87 10.25
N PRO A 70 -0.55 -15.18 9.98
CA PRO A 70 -1.38 -15.89 9.01
C PRO A 70 -2.87 -15.69 9.29
N GLU A 71 -3.70 -15.67 8.25
CA GLU A 71 -5.15 -15.43 8.37
C GLU A 71 -5.83 -16.42 9.34
N ALA A 72 -5.42 -17.69 9.33
CA ALA A 72 -5.92 -18.72 10.24
C ALA A 72 -5.60 -18.46 11.73
N GLU A 73 -4.68 -17.55 12.03
CA GLU A 73 -4.26 -17.17 13.39
C GLU A 73 -4.81 -15.78 13.79
N ARG A 74 -5.53 -15.11 12.89
CA ARG A 74 -6.28 -13.88 13.16
C ARG A 74 -7.66 -14.32 13.70
N GLY A 75 -7.83 -14.21 15.02
CA GLY A 75 -9.02 -14.68 15.75
C GLY A 75 -10.31 -13.96 15.39
#